data_AF-A0A1I3F1R1-F1
#
_entry.id   AF-A0A1I3F1R1-F1
#
_cell.length_a   1.000
_cell.length_b   1.000
_cell.length_c   1.000
_cell.angle_alpha   90.00
_cell.angle_beta   90.00
_cell.angle_gamma   90.00
#
_symmetry.space_group_name_H-M   'P 1'
#
loop_
_entity.id
_entity.type
_entity.pdbx_description
1 polymer ?
#
loop_
_entity_poly.entity_id
_entity_poly.type
_entity_poly.pdbx_seq_one_letter_code
_entity_poly.pdbx_strand_id
1 'polypeptide(L)' 'MESSNQEQRYLPELRAYIDMLLAKGWVIAERNPLTLQSGRKSCRVMHGMLIGDATI' A
#
# COMPACT_ATOMS: atom_id res chain seq x y z
N MET A 1 21.55 19.50 3.52
CA MET A 1 21.28 18.64 2.35
C MET A 1 20.50 17.45 2.88
N GLU A 2 19.18 17.50 2.76
CA GLU A 2 18.28 16.43 3.20
C GLU A 2 18.48 15.19 2.33
N SER A 3 19.43 14.35 2.72
CA SER A 3 19.53 12.99 2.23
C SER A 3 18.43 12.18 2.91
N SER A 4 17.18 12.46 2.54
CA SER A 4 16.02 11.63 2.86
C SER A 4 16.28 10.29 2.22
N ASN A 5 16.89 9.41 3.02
CA ASN A 5 17.22 8.04 2.73
C ASN A 5 16.04 7.43 2.00
N GLN A 6 16.15 7.43 0.66
CA GLN A 6 15.24 6.73 -0.21
C GLN A 6 15.56 5.26 0.02
N GLU A 7 15.10 4.75 1.16
CA GLU A 7 14.73 3.37 1.34
C GLU A 7 13.51 3.09 0.44
N GLN A 8 13.65 3.39 -0.85
CA GLN A 8 13.14 2.59 -1.94
C GLN A 8 13.82 1.22 -1.80
N ARG A 9 13.56 0.53 -0.69
CA ARG A 9 13.61 -0.92 -0.67
C ARG A 9 12.63 -1.30 -1.77
N TYR A 10 13.21 -1.59 -2.92
CA TYR A 10 12.61 -2.34 -4.00
C TYR A 10 12.00 -3.58 -3.33
N LEU A 11 10.74 -3.46 -2.94
CA LEU A 11 9.88 -4.56 -2.57
C LEU A 11 9.08 -4.84 -3.83
N PRO A 12 9.69 -5.50 -4.85
CA PRO A 12 8.96 -5.86 -6.06
C PRO A 12 7.73 -6.67 -5.72
N GLU A 13 7.78 -7.45 -4.63
CA GLU A 13 6.66 -8.20 -4.08
C GLU A 13 5.53 -7.28 -3.60
N LEU A 14 5.84 -6.19 -2.87
CA LEU A 14 4.83 -5.22 -2.44
C LEU A 14 4.21 -4.51 -3.65
N ARG A 15 5.02 -4.14 -4.64
CA ARG A 15 4.52 -3.48 -5.85
C ARG A 15 3.65 -4.43 -6.68
N ALA A 16 4.06 -5.68 -6.86
CA ALA A 16 3.26 -6.71 -7.53
C ALA A 16 1.96 -6.99 -6.78
N TYR A 17 1.99 -6.96 -5.45
CA TYR A 17 0.79 -7.14 -4.64
C TYR A 17 -0.17 -5.94 -4.77
N ILE A 18 0.35 -4.70 -4.72
CA ILE A 18 -0.45 -3.49 -4.98
C ILE A 18 -1.06 -3.57 -6.39
N ASP A 19 -0.28 -3.96 -7.40
CA ASP A 19 -0.76 -4.11 -8.78
C ASP A 19 -1.86 -5.19 -8.88
N MET A 20 -1.68 -6.33 -8.21
CA MET A 20 -2.72 -7.37 -8.10
C MET A 20 -3.99 -6.83 -7.42
N LEU A 21 -3.86 -6.02 -6.36
CA LEU A 21 -5.00 -5.40 -5.69
C LEU A 21 -5.70 -4.39 -6.61
N LEU A 22 -4.95 -3.54 -7.32
CA LEU A 22 -5.48 -2.62 -8.32
C LEU A 22 -6.24 -3.37 -9.43
N ALA A 23 -5.67 -4.47 -9.93
CA ALA A 23 -6.31 -5.33 -10.91
C ALA A 23 -7.59 -6.00 -10.37
N LYS A 24 -7.68 -6.26 -9.06
CA LYS A 24 -8.89 -6.74 -8.38
C LYS A 24 -9.94 -5.66 -8.13
N GLY A 25 -9.68 -4.40 -8.52
CA GLY A 25 -10.60 -3.28 -8.33
C GLY A 25 -10.39 -2.51 -7.02
N TRP A 26 -9.26 -2.71 -6.34
CA TRP A 26 -8.88 -1.83 -5.23
C TRP A 26 -8.43 -0.48 -5.77
N VAL A 27 -8.72 0.57 -5.02
CA VAL A 27 -8.33 1.94 -5.33
C VAL A 27 -7.34 2.46 -4.30
N ILE A 28 -6.41 3.31 -4.73
CA ILE A 28 -5.48 3.99 -3.80
C ILE A 28 -6.25 5.13 -3.14
N ALA A 29 -6.63 4.96 -1.89
CA ALA A 29 -7.30 5.96 -1.08
C ALA A 29 -6.30 6.99 -0.51
N GLU A 30 -5.12 6.54 -0.10
CA GLU A 30 -4.06 7.40 0.44
C GLU A 30 -2.69 6.90 -0.02
N ARG A 31 -1.69 7.77 -0.15
CA ARG A 31 -0.35 7.40 -0.65
C ARG A 31 0.75 7.49 0.39
N ASN A 32 0.51 8.16 1.51
CA ASN A 32 1.52 8.31 2.56
C ASN A 32 0.86 8.43 3.95
N PRO A 33 0.66 7.30 4.65
CA PRO A 33 0.97 5.93 4.26
C PRO A 33 0.05 5.38 3.15
N LEU A 34 0.57 4.45 2.33
CA LEU A 34 -0.17 3.93 1.18
C LEU A 34 -1.36 3.09 1.65
N THR A 35 -2.57 3.52 1.34
CA THR A 35 -3.83 2.88 1.75
C THR A 35 -4.62 2.52 0.52
N LEU A 36 -5.01 1.25 0.42
CA LEU A 36 -5.86 0.69 -0.62
C LEU A 36 -7.25 0.45 -0.05
N GLN A 37 -8.28 0.74 -0.81
CA GLN A 37 -9.68 0.52 -0.43
C GLN A 37 -10.39 -0.29 -1.52
N SER A 38 -11.23 -1.23 -1.10
CA SER A 38 -12.10 -2.01 -1.98
C SER A 38 -13.46 -2.17 -1.30
N GLY A 39 -14.41 -1.31 -1.65
CA GLY A 39 -15.73 -1.29 -1.05
C GLY A 39 -15.66 -1.07 0.46
N ARG A 40 -16.04 -2.09 1.25
CA ARG A 40 -16.02 -2.06 2.73
C ARG A 40 -14.69 -2.48 3.35
N LYS A 41 -13.70 -2.85 2.55
CA LYS A 41 -12.38 -3.27 3.03
C LYS A 41 -11.36 -2.18 2.77
N SER A 42 -10.50 -1.93 3.75
CA SER A 42 -9.32 -1.07 3.59
C SER A 42 -8.06 -1.80 4.06
N CYS A 43 -6.98 -1.65 3.29
CA CYS A 43 -5.67 -2.20 3.56
C CYS A 43 -4.65 -1.06 3.63
N ARG A 44 -3.91 -0.96 4.73
CA ARG A 44 -2.90 0.07 4.93
C ARG A 44 -1.51 -0.53 4.83
N VAL A 45 -0.64 0.05 4.04
CA VAL A 45 0.77 -0.30 3.97
C VAL A 45 1.52 0.54 5.00
N MET A 46 2.10 -0.10 6.00
CA MET A 46 3.00 0.52 6.98
C MET A 46 4.31 -0.25 7.01
N HIS A 47 5.45 0.46 6.97
CA HIS A 47 6.79 -0.15 7.00
C HIS A 47 7.05 -1.23 5.92
N GLY A 48 6.41 -1.12 4.75
CA GLY A 48 6.52 -2.12 3.68
C GLY A 48 5.68 -3.39 3.90
N MET A 49 4.82 -3.40 4.92
CA MET A 49 3.88 -4.49 5.20
C MET A 49 2.44 -3.99 5.09
N LEU A 50 1.56 -4.82 4.52
CA LEU A 50 0.12 -4.56 4.47
C LEU A 50 -0.52 -4.99 5.78
N ILE A 51 -0.97 -4.01 6.55
CA ILE A 51 -1.83 -4.17 7.70
C ILE A 51 -3.26 -3.95 7.21
N GLY A 52 -3.93 -5.05 6.88
CA GLY A 52 -5.30 -5.04 6.39
C GLY A 52 -6.22 -5.77 7.35
N ASP A 53 -6.85 -5.02 8.24
CA ASP A 53 -8.08 -5.45 8.92
C ASP A 53 -8.77 -4.24 9.53
N ALA A 54 -9.61 -3.58 8.74
CA ALA A 54 -10.62 -2.68 9.27
C ALA A 54 -11.87 -2.93 8.45
N THR A 55 -12.71 -3.83 8.98
CA THR A 55 -14.10 -3.92 8.56
C THR A 55 -14.79 -2.71 9.18
N ILE A 56 -15.09 -1.69 8.37
CA ILE A 56 -15.96 -0.58 8.78
C ILE A 56 -17.42 -1.03 8.84
#